data_AF-A0A645J099-F1
#
_entry.id   AF-A0A645J099-F1
#
_cell.length_a   1.000
_cell.length_b   1.000
_cell.length_c   1.000
_cell.angle_alpha   90.00
_cell.angle_beta   90.00
_cell.angle_gamma   90.00
#
_symmetry.space_group_name_H-M   'P 1'
#
loop_
_entity.id
_entity.type
_entity.pdbx_description
1 polymer ?
#
loop_
_entity_poly.entity_id
_entity_poly.type
_entity_poly.pdbx_seq_one_letter_code
_entity_poly.pdbx_strand_id
1 'polypeptide(L)' 'MLMDTLDLDSLDLVDMVVLIEHNFGFTVKAKDFAEIKTFMDFYQFINSRMDGSK' A
#
# COMPACT_ATOMS: atom_id res chain seq x y z
N MET A 1 2.37 -14.53 -4.73
CA MET A 1 2.65 -13.43 -3.77
C MET A 1 1.37 -12.59 -3.66
N LEU A 2 1.23 -11.66 -2.70
CA LEU A 2 -0.03 -10.94 -2.41
C LEU A 2 -0.78 -10.44 -3.66
N MET A 3 -0.06 -9.88 -4.63
CA MET A 3 -0.64 -9.39 -5.89
C MET A 3 -1.22 -10.53 -6.75
N ASP A 4 -0.50 -11.66 -6.87
CA ASP A 4 -1.00 -12.84 -7.60
C ASP A 4 -2.17 -13.53 -6.86
N THR A 5 -2.22 -13.40 -5.53
CA THR A 5 -3.31 -13.96 -4.71
C THR A 5 -4.59 -13.14 -4.83
N LEU A 6 -4.46 -11.85 -5.15
CA LEU A 6 -5.58 -10.92 -5.26
C LEU A 6 -5.95 -10.58 -6.71
N ASP A 7 -5.23 -11.14 -7.69
CA ASP A 7 -5.41 -10.90 -9.14
C ASP A 7 -5.49 -9.42 -9.50
N LEU A 8 -4.66 -8.60 -8.83
CA LEU A 8 -4.71 -7.15 -8.96
C LEU A 8 -4.04 -6.70 -10.25
N ASP A 9 -4.77 -5.94 -11.05
CA ASP A 9 -4.25 -5.34 -12.26
C ASP A 9 -3.60 -3.97 -11.98
N SER A 10 -3.09 -3.34 -13.04
CA SER A 10 -2.45 -2.02 -12.93
C SER A 10 -3.42 -0.90 -12.51
N LEU A 11 -4.73 -1.05 -12.77
CA LEU A 11 -5.76 -0.08 -12.40
C LEU A 11 -6.15 -0.26 -10.92
N ASP A 12 -6.22 -1.49 -10.43
CA ASP A 12 -6.48 -1.77 -9.01
C ASP A 12 -5.40 -1.16 -8.11
N LEU A 13 -4.14 -1.18 -8.58
CA LEU A 13 -3.03 -0.49 -7.90
C LEU A 13 -3.23 1.02 -7.80
N VAL A 14 -3.78 1.65 -8.84
CA VAL A 14 -4.09 3.09 -8.83
C VAL A 14 -5.19 3.38 -7.82
N ASP A 15 -6.25 2.59 -7.81
CA ASP A 15 -7.36 2.75 -6.88
C ASP A 15 -6.92 2.53 -5.42
N MET A 16 -6.06 1.54 -5.16
CA MET A 16 -5.48 1.32 -3.83
C MET A 16 -4.64 2.50 -3.34
N VAL A 17 -3.81 3.10 -4.21
CA VAL A 17 -3.01 4.29 -3.86
C VAL A 17 -3.94 5.44 -3.44
N VAL A 18 -5.00 5.69 -4.21
CA VAL A 18 -5.99 6.75 -3.93
C VAL A 18 -6.72 6.47 -2.61
N LEU A 19 -7.11 5.22 -2.36
CA LEU A 19 -7.78 4.84 -1.11
C LEU A 19 -6.88 5.02 0.11
N ILE A 20 -5.59 4.70 0.02
CA ILE A 20 -4.64 4.90 1.12
C ILE A 20 -4.44 6.39 1.40
N GLU A 21 -4.28 7.19 0.35
CA GLU A 21 -4.16 8.65 0.48
C GLU A 21 -5.40 9.26 1.14
N HIS A 22 -6.59 8.84 0.71
CA HIS A 22 -7.85 9.30 1.30
C HIS A 22 -8.03 8.88 2.76
N ASN A 23 -7.65 7.65 3.14
CA ASN A 23 -7.88 7.13 4.49
C ASN A 23 -6.79 7.54 5.50
N PHE A 24 -5.53 7.69 5.07
CA PHE A 24 -4.40 7.90 5.97
C PHE A 24 -3.72 9.27 5.78
N GLY A 25 -4.07 10.03 4.75
CA GLY A 25 -3.57 11.39 4.57
C GLY A 25 -2.10 11.49 4.13
N PHE A 26 -1.53 10.41 3.60
CA PHE A 26 -0.19 10.42 3.01
C PHE A 26 -0.19 9.79 1.62
N THR A 27 0.61 10.35 0.72
CA THR A 27 0.76 9.84 -0.64
C THR A 27 1.77 8.69 -0.70
N VAL A 28 1.42 7.64 -1.42
CA VAL A 28 2.26 6.46 -1.66
C VAL A 28 2.71 6.42 -3.12
N LYS A 29 3.92 5.92 -3.40
CA LYS A 29 4.39 5.74 -4.79
C LYS A 29 4.23 4.29 -5.22
N ALA A 30 3.93 4.05 -6.49
CA ALA A 30 3.82 2.69 -7.05
C ALA A 30 5.08 1.83 -6.79
N LYS A 31 6.27 2.44 -6.76
CA LYS A 31 7.52 1.75 -6.42
C LYS A 31 7.54 1.19 -4.98
N ASP A 32 6.80 1.80 -4.06
CA ASP A 32 6.75 1.38 -2.66
C ASP A 32 5.93 0.08 -2.52
N PHE A 33 5.03 -0.20 -3.48
CA PHE A 33 4.28 -1.46 -3.54
C PHE A 33 5.12 -2.64 -4.03
N ALA A 34 6.22 -2.40 -4.74
CA ALA A 34 7.10 -3.48 -5.21
C ALA A 34 7.72 -4.28 -4.05
N GLU A 35 7.85 -3.65 -2.87
CA GLU A 35 8.35 -4.28 -1.65
C GLU A 35 7.25 -4.98 -0.84
N ILE A 36 5.97 -4.75 -1.15
CA ILE A 36 4.81 -5.30 -0.43
C ILE A 36 4.41 -6.63 -1.05
N LYS A 37 4.78 -7.74 -0.41
CA LYS A 37 4.55 -9.11 -0.93
C LYS A 37 3.51 -9.89 -0.16
N THR A 38 3.13 -9.42 1.03
CA THR A 38 2.15 -10.02 1.93
C THR A 38 1.28 -8.95 2.60
N PHE A 39 0.13 -9.35 3.15
CA PHE A 39 -0.71 -8.43 3.94
C PHE A 39 0.03 -7.86 5.16
N MET A 40 0.97 -8.63 5.72
CA MET A 40 1.80 -8.17 6.81
C MET A 40 2.73 -7.04 6.37
N ASP A 41 3.36 -7.17 5.20
CA ASP A 41 4.20 -6.10 4.63
C ASP A 41 3.40 -4.83 4.40
N PHE A 42 2.16 -4.97 3.90
CA PHE A 42 1.25 -3.85 3.70
C PHE A 42 0.91 -3.16 5.02
N TYR A 43 0.51 -3.94 6.03
CA TYR A 43 0.19 -3.40 7.35
C TYR A 43 1.39 -2.69 7.98
N GLN A 44 2.56 -3.32 7.96
CA GLN A 44 3.80 -2.73 8.50
C GLN A 44 4.19 -1.46 7.76
N PHE A 45 4.01 -1.43 6.43
CA PHE A 45 4.26 -0.25 5.62
C PHE A 45 3.38 0.93 6.06
N ILE A 46 2.05 0.73 6.13
CA ILE A 46 1.13 1.78 6.59
C ILE A 46 1.48 2.22 8.02
N ASN A 47 1.70 1.26 8.92
CA ASN A 47 2.04 1.56 10.31
C ASN A 47 3.33 2.38 10.43
N SER A 48 4.37 2.09 9.63
CA SER A 48 5.62 2.85 9.62
C SER A 48 5.45 4.31 9.20
N ARG A 49 4.49 4.58 8.31
CA ARG A 49 4.16 5.94 7.85
C ARG A 49 3.32 6.71 8.87
N MET A 50 2.48 6.00 9.63
CA MET A 50 1.65 6.58 10.68
C MET A 50 2.46 6.84 11.97
N ASP A 51 3.29 5.88 12.40
CA ASP A 51 4.08 5.92 13.64
C ASP A 51 5.25 6.92 13.58
N GLY A 52 5.63 7.41 12.40
CA GLY A 52 6.55 8.54 12.24
C GLY A 52 6.00 9.88 12.75
N SER A 53 4.79 9.89 13.33
CA SER A 53 4.09 11.07 13.87
C SER A 53 4.17 11.21 15.40
N LYS A 54 5.22 10.67 16.05
CA LYS A 54 5.54 10.99 17.45
C LYS A 54 6.69 11.98 17.57
#